data_AF-A0A2E2WVU0-F1
#
_entry.id   AF-A0A2E2WVU0-F1
#
_cell.length_a   1.000
_cell.length_b   1.000
_cell.length_c   1.000
_cell.angle_alpha   90.00
_cell.angle_beta   90.00
_cell.angle_gamma   90.00
#
_symmetry.space_group_name_H-M   'P 1'
#
loop_
_entity.id
_entity.type
_entity.pdbx_description
1 polymer ?
#
loop_
_entity_poly.entity_id
_entity_poly.type
_entity_poly.pdbx_seq_one_letter_code
_entity_poly.pdbx_strand_id
1 'polypeptide(L)' 'MKRLIILFIKIYQLVLSPILGYNKCRFYPTCSNYFIESVNKKGIIRGSFTALIRILKCNPFSKKSGFDPVK' A
#
# COMPACT_ATOMS: atom_id res chain seq x y z
N MET A 1 -6.05 -11.51 -13.65
CA MET A 1 -6.71 -10.92 -12.47
C MET A 1 -5.80 -10.00 -11.64
N LYS A 2 -4.58 -10.40 -11.25
CA LYS A 2 -3.67 -9.57 -10.42
C LYS A 2 -3.34 -8.20 -11.03
N ARG A 3 -3.15 -8.14 -12.35
CA ARG A 3 -2.81 -6.91 -13.10
C ARG A 3 -3.90 -5.84 -13.07
N LEU A 4 -5.18 -6.22 -13.07
CA LEU A 4 -6.30 -5.26 -13.02
C LEU A 4 -6.29 -4.48 -11.71
N ILE A 5 -6.12 -5.17 -10.59
CA ILE A 5 -6.08 -4.54 -9.26
C ILE A 5 -4.84 -3.64 -9.13
N ILE A 6 -3.68 -4.10 -9.60
CA ILE A 6 -2.46 -3.29 -9.63
C ILE A 6 -2.64 -2.05 -10.51
N LEU A 7 -3.35 -2.17 -11.63
CA LEU A 7 -3.67 -1.04 -12.51
C LEU A 7 -4.55 -0.01 -11.78
N PHE A 8 -5.62 -0.45 -11.10
CA PHE A 8 -6.46 0.45 -10.29
C PHE A 8 -5.65 1.16 -9.20
N ILE A 9 -4.75 0.47 -8.52
CA ILE A 9 -3.89 1.08 -7.50
C ILE A 9 -2.92 2.09 -8.09
N LYS A 10 -2.37 1.82 -9.28
CA LYS A 10 -1.50 2.77 -10.00
C LYS A 10 -2.27 4.00 -10.48
N ILE A 11 -3.49 3.83 -11.00
CA ILE A 11 -4.37 4.93 -11.38
C ILE A 11 -4.70 5.78 -10.14
N TYR A 12 -5.06 5.12 -9.04
CA TYR A 12 -5.25 5.77 -7.74
C TYR A 12 -4.00 6.54 -7.31
N GLN A 13 -2.80 5.95 -7.39
CA GLN A 13 -1.55 6.63 -7.08
C GLN A 13 -1.36 7.86 -7.96
N LEU A 14 -1.59 7.78 -9.27
CA LEU A 14 -1.41 8.91 -10.20
C LEU A 14 -2.40 10.04 -9.96
N VAL A 15 -3.65 9.73 -9.64
CA VAL A 15 -4.71 10.74 -9.44
C VAL A 15 -4.63 11.35 -8.05
N LEU A 16 -4.34 10.56 -7.01
CA LEU A 16 -4.38 11.02 -5.62
C LEU A 16 -3.02 11.43 -5.05
N SER A 17 -1.88 10.96 -5.58
CA SER A 17 -0.56 11.44 -5.11
C SER A 17 -0.33 12.95 -5.31
N PRO A 18 -0.80 13.59 -6.40
CA PRO A 18 -0.71 15.05 -6.55
C PRO A 18 -1.58 15.80 -5.54
N ILE A 19 -2.72 15.21 -5.14
CA ILE A 19 -3.74 15.86 -4.32
C ILE A 19 -3.47 15.67 -2.82
N LEU A 20 -2.97 14.51 -2.39
CA LEU A 20 -2.70 14.22 -0.98
C LEU A 20 -1.33 14.70 -0.49
N GLY A 21 -0.50 15.25 -1.39
CA GLY A 21 0.92 15.51 -1.14
C GLY A 21 1.71 14.21 -1.06
N TYR A 22 3.01 14.26 -1.40
CA TYR A 22 3.91 13.11 -1.44
C TYR A 22 3.67 12.15 -0.28
N ASN A 23 3.19 10.94 -0.62
CA ASN A 23 2.96 9.77 0.23
C ASN A 23 3.29 9.99 1.72
N LYS A 24 2.32 10.46 2.53
CA LYS A 24 2.38 10.53 4.01
C LYS A 24 2.45 9.15 4.68
N CYS A 25 3.00 8.15 3.98
CA CYS A 25 3.22 6.82 4.50
C CYS A 25 4.34 6.87 5.53
N ARG A 26 4.04 6.43 6.76
CA ARG A 26 5.05 6.25 7.82
C ARG A 26 5.95 5.03 7.60
N PHE A 27 5.54 4.11 6.74
CA PHE A 27 6.26 2.87 6.46
C PHE A 27 6.87 2.89 5.08
N TYR A 28 8.08 2.34 4.96
CA TYR A 28 8.75 2.09 3.68
C TYR A 28 8.79 0.57 3.41
N PRO A 29 8.47 0.10 2.20
CA PRO A 29 7.87 0.86 1.09
C PRO A 29 6.47 1.37 1.44
N THR A 30 5.99 2.35 0.65
CA THR A 30 4.68 2.98 0.83
C THR A 30 3.54 1.96 0.85
N CYS A 31 2.42 2.27 1.51
CA CYS A 31 1.30 1.34 1.63
C CYS A 31 0.77 0.83 0.28
N SER A 32 0.81 1.66 -0.75
CA SER A 32 0.41 1.30 -2.12
C SER A 32 1.43 0.39 -2.80
N ASN A 33 2.74 0.62 -2.64
CA ASN A 33 3.77 -0.32 -3.11
C ASN A 33 3.71 -1.65 -2.35
N TYR A 34 3.52 -1.60 -1.03
CA TYR A 34 3.32 -2.78 -0.19
C TYR A 34 2.09 -3.58 -0.64
N PHE A 35 1.01 -2.90 -1.04
CA PHE A 35 -0.18 -3.55 -1.59
C PHE A 35 0.13 -4.32 -2.86
N ILE A 36 0.80 -3.66 -3.82
CA ILE A 36 1.19 -4.28 -5.09
C ILE A 36 2.09 -5.50 -4.83
N GLU A 37 3.08 -5.36 -3.96
CA GLU A 37 4.01 -6.44 -3.62
C GLU A 37 3.30 -7.59 -2.87
N SER A 38 2.37 -7.28 -1.96
CA SER A 38 1.58 -8.27 -1.22
C SER A 38 0.65 -9.06 -2.14
N VAL A 39 -0.01 -8.40 -3.10
CA VAL A 39 -0.85 -9.06 -4.09
C VAL A 39 -0.02 -9.95 -5.03
N ASN A 40 1.20 -9.53 -5.38
CA ASN A 40 2.11 -10.33 -6.19
C ASN A 40 2.58 -11.59 -5.45
N LYS A 41 3.02 -11.47 -4.19
CA LYS A 41 3.56 -12.58 -3.38
C LYS A 41 2.47 -13.51 -2.83
N LYS A 42 1.41 -12.97 -2.21
CA LYS A 42 0.40 -13.74 -1.45
C LYS A 42 -0.91 -13.99 -2.22
N GLY A 43 -1.02 -13.45 -3.43
CA GLY A 43 -2.26 -13.46 -4.21
C GLY A 43 -3.23 -12.35 -3.79
N ILE A 44 -4.31 -12.20 -4.54
CA ILE A 44 -5.22 -11.05 -4.41
C ILE A 44 -5.88 -10.99 -3.04
N ILE A 45 -6.44 -12.09 -2.55
CA ILE A 45 -7.25 -12.11 -1.33
C ILE A 45 -6.36 -11.85 -0.10
N ARG A 46 -5.34 -12.69 0.12
CA ARG A 46 -4.40 -12.55 1.25
C ARG A 46 -3.54 -11.29 1.14
N GLY A 47 -3.13 -10.92 -0.08
CA GLY A 47 -2.35 -9.71 -0.33
C GLY A 47 -3.14 -8.44 -0.03
N SER A 48 -4.40 -8.36 -0.47
CA SER A 48 -5.26 -7.22 -0.18
C SER A 48 -5.56 -7.10 1.30
N PHE A 49 -5.84 -8.22 1.98
CA PHE A 49 -6.09 -8.21 3.43
C PHE A 49 -4.90 -7.70 4.24
N THR A 50 -3.70 -8.22 3.97
CA THR A 50 -2.48 -7.79 4.68
C THR A 50 -2.12 -6.33 4.39
N ALA A 51 -2.32 -5.88 3.16
CA ALA A 51 -2.07 -4.50 2.78
C ALA A 51 -3.10 -3.52 3.36
N LEU A 52 -4.39 -3.89 3.43
CA LEU A 52 -5.44 -3.11 4.09
C LEU A 52 -5.16 -2.91 5.58
N ILE A 53 -4.76 -3.97 6.28
CA ILE A 53 -4.35 -3.88 7.68
C ILE A 53 -3.22 -2.87 7.87
N ARG A 54 -2.26 -2.83 6.94
CA ARG A 54 -1.14 -1.87 7.00
C ARG A 54 -1.60 -0.44 6.71
N ILE A 55 -2.50 -0.24 5.75
CA ILE A 55 -3.11 1.08 5.47
C ILE A 55 -3.80 1.62 6.72
N LEU A 56 -4.57 0.78 7.43
CA LEU A 56 -5.22 1.17 8.68
C LEU A 56 -4.22 1.54 9.79
N LYS A 57 -3.06 0.86 9.84
CA LYS A 57 -1.96 1.19 10.75
C LYS A 57 -1.19 2.44 10.35
N CYS A 58 -1.33 2.90 9.10
CA CYS A 58 -0.65 4.06 8.55
C CYS A 58 -1.48 5.33 8.75
N ASN A 59 -1.67 5.72 10.01
CA ASN A 59 -2.38 6.95 10.41
C ASN A 59 -1.41 7.96 11.06
N PRO A 60 -1.77 9.26 11.14
CA PRO A 60 -0.94 10.31 11.73
C PRO A 60 -0.61 10.09 13.22
N PHE A 61 -1.35 9.22 13.91
CA PHE A 61 -1.13 8.86 15.32
C PHE A 61 -0.37 7.55 15.51
N SER A 62 0.06 6.89 14.43
CA SER A 62 0.80 5.63 14.51
C SER A 62 2.18 5.89 15.11
N LYS A 63 2.49 5.23 16.23
CA LYS A 63 3.83 5.24 16.85
C LYS A 63 4.88 4.49 16.03
N LYS A 64 4.47 3.62 15.11
CA LYS A 64 5.39 2.81 14.30
C LYS A 64 5.60 3.49 12.94
N SER A 65 6.86 3.74 12.63
CA SER A 65 7.35 4.19 11.34
C SER A 65 8.66 3.47 11.05
N GLY A 66 8.92 3.09 9.80
CA GLY A 66 10.15 2.39 9.43
C GLY A 66 10.00 1.42 8.27
N PHE A 67 11.04 0.60 8.07
CA PHE A 67 11.09 -0.37 6.99
C PHE A 67 10.29 -1.63 7.36
N ASP A 68 9.28 -1.94 6.55
CA ASP A 68 8.46 -3.14 6.71
C ASP A 68 8.22 -3.73 5.31
N PRO A 69 9.10 -4.60 4.79
CA PRO A 69 8.93 -5.21 3.48
C PRO A 69 7.92 -6.36 3.53
N VAL A 70 7.31 -6.69 2.40
CA VAL A 70 6.44 -7.87 2.31
C VAL A 70 7.30 -9.13 2.46
N LYS A 71 7.09 -9.87 3.55
CA LYS A 71 7.58 -11.26 3.69
C LYS A 71 6.78 -12.19 2.80
#